data_AF-A0A2N9L595-F1
#
_entry.id   AF-A0A2N9L595-F1
#
_cell.length_a   1.000
_cell.length_b   1.000
_cell.length_c   1.000
_cell.angle_alpha   90.00
_cell.angle_beta   90.00
_cell.angle_gamma   90.00
#
_symmetry.space_group_name_H-M   'P 1'
#
loop_
_entity.id
_entity.type
_entity.pdbx_description
1 polymer ?
#
loop_
_entity_poly.entity_id
_entity_poly.type
_entity_poly.pdbx_seq_one_letter_code
_entity_poly.pdbx_strand_id
1 'polypeptide(L)' 'MATYPWIVPYERQGQKLEDFPHLKRWFESIKARSAVVRAYDKAKEINTRPTVTEESKRILFGQTAITVGR' A
#
# COMPACT_ATOMS: atom_id res chain seq x y z
N MET A 1 10.18 12.56 -8.07
CA MET A 1 9.32 12.39 -6.88
C MET A 1 8.46 11.14 -7.07
N ALA A 2 8.52 10.15 -6.16
CA ALA A 2 7.74 8.91 -6.26
C ALA A 2 6.48 9.02 -5.39
N THR A 3 5.39 9.60 -5.90
CA THR A 3 4.13 9.80 -5.15
C THR A 3 3.00 8.85 -5.53
N TYR A 4 2.96 8.36 -6.77
CA TYR A 4 1.92 7.42 -7.22
C TYR A 4 1.72 6.22 -6.28
N PRO A 5 2.76 5.45 -5.88
CA PRO A 5 2.55 4.26 -5.05
C PRO A 5 2.01 4.58 -3.66
N TRP A 6 2.28 5.77 -3.11
CA TRP A 6 1.73 6.21 -1.82
C TRP A 6 0.24 6.56 -1.89
N ILE A 7 -0.25 6.89 -3.08
CA ILE A 7 -1.65 7.23 -3.33
C ILE A 7 -2.47 5.98 -3.68
N VAL A 8 -1.87 4.93 -4.25
CA VAL A 8 -2.58 3.69 -4.60
C VAL A 8 -3.52 3.14 -3.51
N PRO A 9 -3.15 3.09 -2.21
CA PRO A 9 -4.06 2.61 -1.17
C PRO A 9 -5.06 3.66 -0.67
N TYR A 10 -5.42 4.68 -1.46
CA TYR A 10 -6.31 5.78 -1.07
C TYR A 10 -7.65 5.28 -0.50
N GLU A 11 -8.22 4.20 -1.03
CA GLU A 11 -9.48 3.61 -0.52
C GLU A 11 -9.32 3.10 0.92
N ARG A 12 -8.20 2.43 1.20
CA ARG A 12 -7.87 1.93 2.56
C ARG A 12 -7.56 3.06 3.53
N GLN A 13 -7.20 4.23 3.00
CA GLN A 13 -6.99 5.47 3.76
C GLN A 13 -8.28 6.28 3.92
N GLY A 14 -9.42 5.80 3.41
CA GLY A 14 -10.71 6.47 3.52
C GLY A 14 -10.85 7.71 2.62
N GLN A 15 -10.01 7.85 1.59
CA GLN A 15 -10.06 8.97 0.66
C GLN A 15 -10.90 8.62 -0.57
N LYS A 16 -11.56 9.63 -1.16
CA LYS A 16 -12.25 9.51 -2.46
C LYS A 16 -11.52 10.40 -3.46
N LEU A 17 -11.02 9.82 -4.56
CA LEU A 17 -10.33 10.61 -5.59
C LEU A 17 -11.30 11.53 -6.35
N GLU A 18 -12.59 11.21 -6.35
CA GLU A 18 -13.68 12.00 -6.93
C GLU A 18 -13.73 13.44 -6.39
N ASP A 19 -13.36 13.62 -5.12
CA ASP A 19 -13.34 14.93 -4.46
C ASP A 19 -12.20 15.83 -5.00
N PHE A 20 -11.23 15.26 -5.71
CA PHE A 20 -10.03 15.93 -6.21
C PHE A 20 -9.83 15.66 -7.71
N PRO A 21 -10.58 16.33 -8.61
CA PRO A 21 -10.64 15.98 -10.04
C PRO A 21 -9.28 16.03 -10.76
N HIS A 22 -8.40 16.97 -10.40
CA HIS A 22 -7.05 17.04 -10.97
C HIS A 22 -6.14 15.91 -10.48
N LEU A 23 -6.28 15.51 -9.21
CA LEU A 23 -5.56 14.37 -8.66
C LEU A 23 -6.02 13.07 -9.30
N LYS A 24 -7.35 12.87 -9.42
CA LYS A 24 -7.94 11.71 -10.10
C LYS A 24 -7.45 11.57 -11.53
N ARG A 25 -7.52 12.65 -12.32
CA ARG A 25 -7.03 12.66 -13.71
C ARG A 25 -5.55 12.28 -13.78
N TRP A 26 -4.72 12.88 -12.93
CA TRP A 26 -3.30 12.55 -12.87
C TRP A 26 -3.08 11.08 -12.48
N PHE A 27 -3.75 10.60 -11.44
CA PHE A 27 -3.61 9.23 -10.92
C PHE A 27 -3.95 8.18 -11.99
N GLU A 28 -5.09 8.33 -12.67
CA GLU A 28 -5.48 7.45 -13.78
C GLU A 28 -4.51 7.53 -14.95
N SER A 29 -3.99 8.73 -15.25
CA SER A 29 -2.98 8.91 -16.30
C SER A 29 -1.65 8.21 -15.96
N ILE A 30 -1.24 8.16 -14.69
CA ILE A 30 -0.05 7.41 -14.26
C ILE A 30 -0.33 5.91 -14.31
N LYS A 31 -1.47 5.47 -13.77
CA LYS A 31 -1.90 4.06 -13.74
C LYS A 31 -1.93 3.42 -15.12
N ALA A 32 -2.36 4.17 -16.14
CA ALA A 32 -2.44 3.68 -17.53
C ALA A 32 -1.07 3.57 -18.25
N ARG A 33 0.03 4.09 -17.67
CA ARG A 33 1.34 4.02 -18.33
C ARG A 33 1.82 2.58 -18.42
N SER A 34 2.27 2.17 -19.61
CA SER A 34 2.73 0.79 -19.84
C SER A 34 3.82 0.34 -18.86
N ALA A 35 4.74 1.22 -18.48
CA ALA A 35 5.78 0.91 -17.49
C ALA A 35 5.22 0.68 -16.08
N VAL A 36 4.18 1.41 -15.67
CA VAL A 36 3.51 1.24 -14.38
C VAL A 36 2.75 -0.08 -14.35
N VAL A 37 1.98 -0.38 -15.41
CA VAL A 37 1.28 -1.66 -15.54
C VAL A 37 2.26 -2.83 -15.43
N ARG A 38 3.34 -2.84 -16.22
CA ARG A 38 4.37 -3.90 -16.17
C ARG A 38 5.00 -4.05 -14.78
N ALA A 39 5.25 -2.95 -14.08
CA ALA A 39 5.83 -2.98 -12.74
C ALA A 39 4.88 -3.66 -11.73
N TYR A 40 3.59 -3.32 -11.74
CA TYR A 40 2.59 -3.93 -10.85
C TYR A 40 2.28 -5.38 -11.22
N ASP A 41 2.33 -5.74 -12.50
CA ASP A 41 2.24 -7.14 -12.91
C ASP A 41 3.42 -7.95 -12.41
N LYS A 42 4.65 -7.44 -12.57
CA LYS A 42 5.85 -8.10 -12.03
C LYS A 42 5.82 -8.21 -10.51
N ALA A 43 5.27 -7.22 -9.81
CA ALA A 43 5.13 -7.25 -8.36
C ALA A 43 4.28 -8.43 -7.87
N LYS A 44 3.33 -8.95 -8.65
CA LYS A 44 2.53 -10.14 -8.30
C LYS A 44 3.39 -11.41 -8.23
N GLU A 45 4.41 -11.49 -9.07
CA GLU A 45 5.37 -12.61 -9.07
C GLU A 45 6.41 -12.50 -7.94
N ILE A 46 6.67 -11.28 -7.45
CA ILE A 46 7.62 -11.03 -6.36
C ILE A 46 6.94 -11.17 -5.00
N ASN A 47 5.76 -10.58 -4.84
CA ASN A 47 5.01 -10.52 -3.58
C ASN A 47 4.08 -11.73 -3.43
N THR A 48 4.61 -12.95 -3.56
CA THR A 48 3.82 -14.19 -3.55
C THR A 48 3.39 -14.64 -2.16
N ARG A 49 4.01 -14.11 -1.09
CA ARG A 49 3.72 -14.49 0.29
C ARG A 49 3.47 -13.24 1.14
N PRO A 50 2.50 -13.26 2.07
CA PRO A 50 2.33 -12.18 3.02
C PRO A 50 3.61 -11.97 3.83
N THR A 51 4.08 -10.73 3.91
CA THR A 51 5.24 -10.36 4.74
C THR A 51 4.91 -10.44 6.23
N VAL A 52 3.64 -10.29 6.59
CA VAL A 52 3.16 -10.38 7.98
C VAL A 52 2.50 -11.74 8.20
N THR A 53 3.20 -12.64 8.87
CA THR A 53 2.69 -13.89 9.43
C THR A 53 2.02 -13.66 10.79
N GLU A 54 1.20 -14.59 11.28
CA GLU A 54 0.61 -14.50 12.63
C GLU A 54 1.68 -14.42 13.74
N GLU A 55 2.80 -15.11 13.57
CA GLU A 55 3.94 -15.00 14.49
C GLU A 55 4.54 -13.58 14.47
N SER A 56 4.81 -13.03 13.28
CA SER A 56 5.33 -11.67 13.17
C SER A 56 4.35 -10.61 13.70
N LYS A 57 3.04 -10.82 13.50
CA LYS A 57 1.97 -9.97 14.01
C LYS A 57 1.94 -9.98 15.55
N ARG A 58 2.10 -11.15 16.17
CA ARG A 58 2.20 -11.30 17.63
C ARG A 58 3.39 -10.53 18.18
N ILE A 59 4.54 -10.58 17.50
CA ILE A 59 5.75 -9.86 17.92
C ILE A 59 5.56 -8.34 17.77
N LEU A 60 5.09 -7.88 16.60
CA LEU A 60 5.00 -6.45 16.28
C LEU A 60 3.86 -5.72 17.01
N PHE A 61 2.75 -6.40 17.31
CA PHE A 61 1.53 -5.76 17.82
C PHE A 61 0.98 -6.38 19.10
N GLY A 62 1.56 -7.48 19.59
CA GLY A 62 1.15 -8.15 20.84
C GLY A 62 1.91 -7.67 22.08
N GLN A 63 2.86 -6.75 21.91
CA GLN A 63 3.62 -6.15 23.00
C GLN A 63 2.85 -4.95 23.57
N THR A 64 2.61 -4.97 24.88
CA THR A 64 2.05 -3.85 25.63
C THR A 64 3.01 -3.48 26.76
N ALA A 65 2.82 -2.32 27.39
CA ALA A 65 3.61 -1.92 28.56
C ALA A 65 3.59 -2.97 29.69
N ILE A 66 2.48 -3.74 29.81
CA ILE A 66 2.33 -4.83 30.78
C ILE A 66 3.15 -6.06 30.37
N THR A 67 3.23 -6.34 29.07
CA THR A 67 3.90 -7.55 28.54
C THR A 67 5.42 -7.42 28.48
N VAL A 68 5.94 -6.19 28.42
CA VAL A 68 7.39 -5.87 28.28
C VAL A 68 8.03 -5.44 29.61
N GLY A 69 7.22 -5.06 30.61
CA GLY A 69 7.69 -4.69 31.94
C GLY A 69 7.97 -5.90 32.83
N ARG A 70 9.09 -6.60 32.63
CA ARG A 70 9.69 -7.51 33.62
C ARG A 70 11.19 -7.62 33.44
#